data_AF-A0A0B2BX79-F1
#
_entry.id   AF-A0A0B2BX79-F1
#
_cell.length_a   1.000
_cell.length_b   1.000
_cell.length_c   1.000
_cell.angle_alpha   90.00
_cell.angle_beta   90.00
_cell.angle_gamma   90.00
#
_symmetry.space_group_name_H-M   'P 1'
#
loop_
_entity.id
_entity.type
_entity.pdbx_description
1 polymer ?
#
loop_
_entity_poly.entity_id
_entity_poly.type
_entity_poly.pdbx_seq_one_letter_code
_entity_poly.pdbx_strand_id
1 'polypeptide(L)'
;MDHGSCWPARLPGKSVVLTAARAPVRVHAFALISGIGWLIDFTLFNLLAAAGVSLFLANLVGAGVAVSLVFVAGRRFIFRDSRTALPLAIAAYIAWNAAAILLASQAVAMLGLLLADPAIMIPAGNAFSSLGLPLDPLYLVPPLAKVAVTPVTMYLNYLAMGIIIEQRIRFR
;
A
#
# COMPACT_ATOMS: atom_id res chain seq x y z
N MET A 1 13.29 -47.86 -52.33
CA MET A 1 14.42 -46.95 -52.59
C MET A 1 13.93 -45.55 -52.28
N ASP A 2 14.66 -44.87 -51.40
CA ASP A 2 14.19 -43.88 -50.43
C ASP A 2 13.65 -42.55 -50.98
N HIS A 3 12.58 -42.07 -50.33
CA HIS A 3 12.12 -40.69 -50.37
C HIS A 3 12.95 -39.82 -49.40
N GLY A 4 13.94 -39.11 -49.92
CA GLY A 4 14.75 -38.15 -49.17
C GLY A 4 14.04 -36.79 -49.01
N SER A 5 13.25 -36.64 -47.94
CA SER A 5 12.69 -35.37 -47.47
C SER A 5 13.79 -34.50 -46.83
N CYS A 6 14.16 -33.42 -47.51
CA CYS A 6 15.08 -32.41 -47.00
C CYS A 6 14.34 -31.47 -46.04
N TRP A 7 14.48 -31.70 -44.73
CA TRP A 7 14.07 -30.76 -43.69
C TRP A 7 15.18 -29.73 -43.46
N PRO A 8 14.92 -28.41 -43.41
CA PRO A 8 15.89 -27.48 -42.88
C PRO A 8 15.93 -27.58 -41.34
N ALA A 9 17.15 -27.73 -40.83
CA ALA A 9 17.47 -27.79 -39.41
C ALA A 9 16.90 -26.58 -38.64
N ARG A 10 16.08 -26.88 -37.62
CA ARG A 10 15.60 -25.88 -36.66
C ARG A 10 16.73 -25.56 -35.69
N LEU A 11 17.37 -24.40 -35.87
CA LEU A 11 18.39 -23.88 -34.94
C LEU A 11 17.77 -23.69 -33.53
N PRO A 12 18.28 -24.36 -32.48
CA PRO A 12 17.91 -24.05 -31.11
C PRO A 12 18.79 -22.89 -30.64
N GLY A 13 18.20 -21.81 -30.11
CA GLY A 13 19.00 -20.84 -29.37
C GLY A 13 18.61 -19.37 -29.43
N LYS A 14 17.37 -19.01 -29.78
CA LYS A 14 16.92 -17.60 -29.69
C LYS A 14 15.55 -17.46 -29.06
N SER A 15 15.37 -17.95 -27.83
CA SER A 15 14.12 -17.71 -27.09
C SER A 15 14.27 -17.39 -25.60
N VAL A 16 15.48 -17.44 -25.03
CA VAL A 16 15.66 -17.31 -23.56
C VAL A 16 16.17 -15.92 -23.14
N VAL A 17 16.72 -15.11 -24.05
CA VAL A 17 17.44 -13.86 -23.66
C VAL A 17 16.52 -12.62 -23.62
N LEU A 18 15.33 -12.65 -24.22
CA LEU A 18 14.43 -11.49 -24.29
C LEU A 18 13.52 -11.28 -23.06
N THR A 19 13.51 -12.22 -22.11
CA THR A 19 12.68 -12.15 -20.91
C THR A 19 13.32 -11.36 -19.77
N ALA A 20 14.66 -11.26 -19.73
CA ALA A 20 15.39 -10.60 -18.64
C ALA A 20 15.36 -9.07 -18.72
N ALA A 21 15.31 -8.49 -19.93
CA ALA A 21 15.42 -7.04 -20.12
C ALA A 21 14.13 -6.25 -19.80
N ARG A 22 12.98 -6.92 -19.61
CA ARG A 22 11.69 -6.27 -19.28
C ARG A 22 11.31 -6.33 -17.80
N ALA A 23 12.11 -7.01 -16.97
CA ALA A 23 11.85 -7.19 -15.55
C ALA A 23 11.96 -5.90 -14.70
N PRO A 24 12.95 -5.00 -14.87
CA PRO A 24 13.13 -3.86 -13.94
C PRO A 24 12.04 -2.79 -14.09
N VAL A 25 11.53 -2.56 -15.31
CA VAL A 25 10.52 -1.52 -15.60
C VAL A 25 9.22 -1.74 -14.81
N ARG A 26 8.86 -3.00 -14.53
CA ARG A 26 7.61 -3.35 -13.84
C ARG A 26 7.67 -3.07 -12.33
N VAL A 27 8.84 -3.21 -11.71
CA VAL A 27 9.04 -2.96 -10.27
C VAL A 27 8.98 -1.47 -9.97
N HIS A 28 9.62 -0.64 -10.80
CA HIS A 28 9.57 0.82 -10.64
C HIS A 28 8.17 1.38 -10.90
N ALA A 29 7.44 0.86 -11.90
CA ALA A 29 6.06 1.24 -12.14
C ALA A 29 5.15 0.87 -10.95
N PHE A 30 5.34 -0.30 -10.35
CA PHE A 30 4.62 -0.71 -9.14
C PHE A 30 4.93 0.21 -7.95
N ALA A 31 6.21 0.51 -7.70
CA ALA A 31 6.62 1.42 -6.64
C ALA A 31 6.04 2.83 -6.81
N LEU A 32 6.01 3.35 -8.04
CA LEU A 32 5.40 4.65 -8.36
C LEU A 32 3.89 4.64 -8.12
N ILE A 33 3.19 3.61 -8.58
CA ILE A 33 1.74 3.46 -8.38
C ILE A 33 1.39 3.36 -6.89
N SER A 34 2.15 2.57 -6.13
CA SER A 34 1.98 2.47 -4.67
C SER A 34 2.31 3.78 -3.95
N GLY A 35 3.35 4.49 -4.37
CA GLY A 35 3.71 5.80 -3.82
C GLY A 35 2.63 6.86 -4.08
N ILE A 36 2.06 6.89 -5.29
CA ILE A 36 0.92 7.76 -5.62
C ILE A 36 -0.31 7.40 -4.78
N GLY A 37 -0.61 6.10 -4.64
CA GLY A 37 -1.70 5.63 -3.79
C GLY A 37 -1.54 6.11 -2.35
N TRP A 38 -0.33 6.01 -1.80
CA TRP A 38 -0.03 6.51 -0.45
C TRP A 38 -0.19 8.03 -0.32
N LEU A 39 0.29 8.82 -1.31
CA LEU A 39 0.10 10.27 -1.31
C LEU A 39 -1.37 10.67 -1.38
N ILE A 40 -2.18 9.95 -2.17
CA ILE A 40 -3.63 10.17 -2.23
C ILE A 40 -4.29 9.83 -0.88
N ASP A 41 -3.94 8.71 -0.25
CA ASP A 41 -4.44 8.36 1.10
C ASP A 41 -4.07 9.46 2.11
N PHE A 42 -2.80 9.86 2.15
CA PHE A 42 -2.33 10.87 3.09
C PHE A 42 -3.03 12.21 2.89
N THR A 43 -3.16 12.68 1.65
CA THR A 43 -3.84 13.94 1.35
C THR A 43 -5.33 13.88 1.66
N LEU A 44 -6.03 12.82 1.24
CA LEU A 44 -7.46 12.66 1.49
C LEU A 44 -7.77 12.53 2.98
N PHE A 45 -6.94 11.79 3.73
CA PHE A 45 -7.04 11.69 5.18
C PHE A 45 -6.94 13.06 5.87
N ASN A 46 -5.92 13.86 5.52
CA ASN A 46 -5.73 15.17 6.14
C ASN A 46 -6.83 16.16 5.76
N LEU A 47 -7.31 16.13 4.51
CA LEU A 47 -8.42 16.98 4.07
C LEU A 47 -9.73 16.63 4.79
N LEU A 48 -10.03 15.35 4.94
CA LEU A 48 -11.22 14.89 5.68
C LEU A 48 -11.12 15.25 7.16
N ALA A 49 -9.95 15.07 7.78
CA ALA A 49 -9.73 15.47 9.17
C ALA A 49 -9.86 16.99 9.37
N ALA A 50 -9.33 17.79 8.44
CA ALA A 50 -9.49 19.25 8.45
C ALA A 50 -10.95 19.69 8.24
N ALA A 51 -11.75 18.90 7.51
CA ALA A 51 -13.19 19.10 7.36
C ALA A 51 -14.01 18.63 8.58
N GLY A 52 -13.35 18.19 9.66
CA GLY A 52 -14.00 17.76 10.89
C GLY A 52 -14.50 16.30 10.90
N VAL A 53 -14.14 15.51 9.88
CA VAL A 53 -14.44 14.07 9.87
C VAL A 53 -13.58 13.37 10.93
N SER A 54 -14.16 12.38 11.62
CA SER A 54 -13.41 11.60 12.61
C SER A 54 -12.17 10.93 11.99
N LEU A 55 -11.07 10.87 12.74
CA LEU A 55 -9.81 10.30 12.26
C LEU A 55 -9.96 8.84 11.80
N PHE A 56 -10.88 8.10 12.42
CA PHE A 56 -11.24 6.74 11.99
C PHE A 56 -11.82 6.73 10.57
N LEU A 57 -12.86 7.53 10.32
CA LEU A 57 -13.53 7.59 9.01
C LEU A 57 -12.63 8.21 7.94
N ALA A 58 -11.87 9.24 8.30
CA ALA A 58 -10.89 9.86 7.41
C ALA A 58 -9.85 8.82 6.95
N ASN A 59 -9.34 7.99 7.87
CA ASN A 59 -8.35 6.96 7.53
C ASN A 59 -8.97 5.81 6.72
N LEU A 60 -10.20 5.42 7.06
CA LEU A 60 -10.93 4.37 6.36
C LEU A 60 -11.19 4.76 4.89
N VAL A 61 -11.62 5.98 4.64
CA VAL A 61 -11.89 6.49 3.28
C VAL A 61 -10.57 6.66 2.51
N GLY A 62 -9.56 7.31 3.10
CA GLY A 62 -8.25 7.50 2.48
C GLY A 62 -7.60 6.17 2.06
N ALA A 63 -7.50 5.23 3.00
CA ALA A 63 -6.87 3.94 2.76
C ALA A 63 -7.69 3.07 1.80
N GLY A 64 -9.03 3.12 1.89
CA GLY A 64 -9.93 2.42 0.98
C GLY A 64 -9.78 2.88 -0.47
N VAL A 65 -9.71 4.20 -0.69
CA VAL A 65 -9.49 4.79 -2.02
C VAL A 65 -8.12 4.38 -2.57
N ALA A 66 -7.06 4.49 -1.76
CA ALA A 66 -5.71 4.15 -2.19
C ALA A 66 -5.55 2.66 -2.54
N VAL A 67 -6.03 1.75 -1.69
CA VAL A 67 -5.96 0.31 -1.95
C VAL A 67 -6.77 -0.07 -3.19
N SER A 68 -7.94 0.55 -3.39
CA SER A 68 -8.75 0.34 -4.60
C SER A 68 -8.01 0.77 -5.86
N LEU A 69 -7.36 1.93 -5.85
CA LEU A 69 -6.55 2.44 -6.97
C LEU A 69 -5.37 1.52 -7.27
N VAL A 70 -4.60 1.13 -6.25
CA VAL A 70 -3.46 0.22 -6.40
C VAL A 70 -3.92 -1.15 -6.90
N PHE A 71 -5.06 -1.65 -6.41
CA PHE A 71 -5.63 -2.92 -6.86
C PHE A 71 -6.06 -2.86 -8.33
N VAL A 72 -6.78 -1.82 -8.75
CA VAL A 72 -7.22 -1.65 -10.15
C VAL A 72 -6.02 -1.47 -11.08
N ALA A 73 -5.05 -0.63 -10.70
CA ALA A 73 -3.83 -0.42 -11.46
C ALA A 73 -3.00 -1.72 -11.55
N GLY A 74 -2.79 -2.40 -10.43
CA GLY A 74 -2.09 -3.69 -10.37
C GLY A 74 -2.77 -4.75 -11.24
N ARG A 75 -4.11 -4.83 -11.20
CA ARG A 75 -4.86 -5.77 -12.04
C ARG A 75 -4.68 -5.48 -13.54
N ARG A 76 -4.66 -4.20 -13.94
CA ARG A 76 -4.53 -3.77 -15.35
C ARG A 76 -3.13 -4.00 -15.93
N PHE A 77 -2.08 -3.99 -15.10
CA PHE A 77 -0.69 -4.14 -15.55
C PHE A 77 -0.10 -5.55 -15.37
N ILE A 78 -0.59 -6.36 -14.42
CA ILE A 78 0.08 -7.63 -14.01
C ILE A 78 -0.66 -8.88 -14.52
N PHE A 79 -1.98 -8.86 -14.67
CA PHE A 79 -2.78 -10.07 -14.89
C PHE A 79 -3.34 -10.20 -16.32
N ARG A 80 -2.57 -9.82 -17.34
CA ARG A 80 -3.05 -9.92 -18.73
C ARG A 80 -3.08 -11.36 -19.26
N ASP A 81 -2.37 -12.32 -18.62
CA ASP A 81 -2.18 -13.67 -19.18
C ASP A 81 -2.37 -14.88 -18.22
N SER A 82 -2.61 -14.72 -16.92
CA SER A 82 -2.72 -15.89 -16.02
C SER A 82 -4.17 -16.37 -15.90
N ARG A 83 -4.53 -17.36 -16.73
CA ARG A 83 -5.72 -18.18 -16.51
C ARG A 83 -5.50 -19.09 -15.29
N THR A 84 -6.46 -19.12 -14.37
CA THR A 84 -6.85 -20.30 -13.56
C THR A 84 -6.06 -20.76 -12.31
N ALA A 85 -5.36 -19.89 -11.57
CA ALA A 85 -5.07 -20.20 -10.17
C ALA A 85 -5.14 -18.96 -9.27
N LEU A 86 -5.72 -19.12 -8.08
CA LEU A 86 -5.75 -18.19 -6.94
C LEU A 86 -6.87 -17.12 -6.78
N PRO A 87 -8.15 -17.33 -7.17
CA PRO A 87 -9.25 -16.48 -6.66
C PRO A 87 -9.30 -16.46 -5.12
N LEU A 88 -8.95 -17.58 -4.46
CA LEU A 88 -8.78 -17.65 -3.01
C LEU A 88 -7.61 -16.79 -2.50
N ALA A 89 -6.49 -16.79 -3.23
CA ALA A 89 -5.35 -15.87 -3.11
C ALA A 89 -5.77 -14.40 -2.96
N ILE A 90 -6.52 -13.97 -3.98
CA ILE A 90 -7.01 -12.61 -4.12
C ILE A 90 -8.04 -12.30 -3.03
N ALA A 91 -8.97 -13.22 -2.74
CA ALA A 91 -9.96 -13.05 -1.69
C ALA A 91 -9.31 -12.92 -0.30
N ALA A 92 -8.32 -13.76 0.02
CA ALA A 92 -7.57 -13.69 1.26
C ALA A 92 -6.79 -12.37 1.37
N TYR A 93 -6.18 -11.90 0.28
CA TYR A 93 -5.49 -10.61 0.25
C TYR A 93 -6.46 -9.43 0.44
N ILE A 94 -7.64 -9.45 -0.18
CA ILE A 94 -8.67 -8.43 0.00
C ILE A 94 -9.18 -8.42 1.45
N ALA A 95 -9.48 -9.60 2.01
CA ALA A 95 -9.92 -9.73 3.39
C ALA A 95 -8.86 -9.24 4.37
N TRP A 96 -7.59 -9.57 4.14
CA TRP A 96 -6.46 -9.04 4.91
C TRP A 96 -6.39 -7.52 4.84
N ASN A 97 -6.44 -6.93 3.63
CA ASN A 97 -6.38 -5.48 3.49
C ASN A 97 -7.57 -4.79 4.17
N ALA A 98 -8.77 -5.35 4.10
CA ALA A 98 -9.93 -4.83 4.82
C ALA A 98 -9.70 -4.83 6.34
N ALA A 99 -9.23 -5.94 6.90
CA ALA A 99 -8.90 -6.03 8.33
C ALA A 99 -7.77 -5.08 8.73
N ALA A 100 -6.70 -5.01 7.93
CA ALA A 100 -5.57 -4.13 8.16
C ALA A 100 -5.98 -2.64 8.13
N ILE A 101 -6.85 -2.24 7.20
CA ILE A 101 -7.38 -0.88 7.13
C ILE A 101 -8.21 -0.56 8.38
N LEU A 102 -9.06 -1.49 8.84
CA LEU A 102 -9.88 -1.28 10.04
C LEU A 102 -9.00 -1.12 11.29
N LEU A 103 -8.01 -2.00 11.47
CA LEU A 103 -7.07 -1.93 12.58
C LEU A 103 -6.22 -0.65 12.52
N ALA A 104 -5.72 -0.29 11.35
CA ALA A 104 -4.98 0.96 11.16
C ALA A 104 -5.85 2.18 11.44
N SER A 105 -7.12 2.17 11.03
CA SER A 105 -8.07 3.26 11.30
C SER A 105 -8.33 3.41 12.79
N GLN A 106 -8.47 2.29 13.50
CA GLN A 106 -8.62 2.30 14.95
C GLN A 106 -7.36 2.82 15.66
N ALA A 107 -6.17 2.38 15.21
CA ALA A 107 -4.90 2.84 15.75
C ALA A 107 -4.68 4.34 15.54
N VAL A 108 -4.96 4.86 14.34
CA VAL A 108 -4.88 6.31 14.05
C VAL A 108 -5.86 7.10 14.92
N ALA A 109 -7.08 6.60 15.11
CA ALA A 109 -8.06 7.24 15.98
C ALA A 109 -7.61 7.27 17.45
N MET A 110 -7.08 6.17 17.98
CA MET A 110 -6.56 6.11 19.35
C MET A 110 -5.35 7.02 19.56
N LEU A 111 -4.39 6.99 18.63
CA LEU A 111 -3.23 7.88 18.68
C LEU A 111 -3.64 9.35 18.54
N GLY A 112 -4.62 9.65 17.70
CA GLY A 112 -5.14 11.00 17.58
C GLY A 112 -5.78 11.51 18.87
N LEU A 113 -6.55 10.67 19.59
CA LEU A 113 -7.09 11.01 20.91
C LEU A 113 -5.97 11.24 21.93
N LEU A 114 -4.95 10.39 21.95
CA LEU A 114 -3.81 10.52 22.84
C LEU A 114 -3.01 11.80 22.56
N LEU A 115 -2.80 12.14 21.30
CA LEU A 115 -2.10 13.37 20.88
C LEU A 115 -2.94 14.64 21.11
N ALA A 116 -4.27 14.53 21.13
CA ALA A 116 -5.19 15.62 21.43
C ALA A 116 -5.37 15.85 22.94
N ASP A 117 -4.67 15.09 23.80
CA ASP A 117 -4.72 15.28 25.25
C ASP A 117 -4.18 16.69 25.60
N PRO A 118 -4.90 17.47 26.43
CA PRO A 118 -4.45 18.79 26.88
C PRO A 118 -3.04 18.81 27.48
N ALA A 119 -2.62 17.71 28.13
CA ALA A 119 -1.28 17.57 28.70
C ALA A 119 -0.17 17.59 27.63
N ILE A 120 -0.49 17.20 26.39
CA ILE A 120 0.43 17.24 25.24
C ILE A 120 0.25 18.53 24.44
N MET A 121 -1.00 18.95 24.23
CA MET A 121 -1.32 20.11 23.38
C MET A 121 -0.91 21.45 23.98
N ILE A 122 -1.04 21.65 25.30
CA ILE A 122 -0.71 22.93 25.94
C ILE A 122 0.81 23.21 25.87
N PRO A 123 1.71 22.28 26.24
CA PRO A 123 3.15 22.47 26.05
C PRO A 123 3.53 22.67 24.59
N ALA A 124 2.92 21.91 23.67
CA ALA A 124 3.18 22.04 22.24
C ALA A 124 2.80 23.44 21.73
N GLY A 125 1.61 23.94 22.07
CA GLY A 125 1.15 25.28 21.68
C GLY A 125 2.05 26.39 22.22
N ASN A 126 2.50 26.28 23.47
CA ASN A 126 3.45 27.23 24.06
C ASN A 126 4.81 27.20 23.34
N ALA A 127 5.30 26.01 22.97
CA ALA A 127 6.54 25.86 22.21
C ALA A 127 6.43 26.47 20.80
N PHE A 128 5.35 26.22 20.07
CA PHE A 128 5.14 26.83 18.74
C PHE A 128 5.00 28.34 18.81
N SER A 129 4.26 28.84 19.81
CA SER A 129 4.10 30.28 20.05
C SER A 129 5.45 30.94 20.38
N SER A 130 6.31 30.26 21.15
CA SER A 130 7.66 30.75 21.46
C SER A 130 8.59 30.84 20.24
N LEU A 131 8.31 30.07 19.19
CA LEU A 131 8.99 30.10 17.90
C LEU A 131 8.38 31.12 16.92
N GLY A 132 7.34 31.86 17.34
CA GLY A 132 6.64 32.82 16.49
C GLY A 132 5.77 32.17 15.41
N LEU A 133 5.43 30.89 15.56
CA LEU A 133 4.57 30.17 14.63
C LEU A 133 3.14 30.11 15.17
N PRO A 134 2.19 30.89 14.62
CA PRO A 134 0.79 30.84 15.01
C PRO A 134 0.10 29.64 14.34
N LEU A 135 0.53 28.43 14.72
CA LEU A 135 -0.07 27.19 14.26
C LEU A 135 -0.87 26.59 15.41
N ASP A 136 -2.17 26.36 15.20
CA ASP A 136 -2.94 25.62 16.19
C ASP A 136 -2.43 24.18 16.25
N PRO A 137 -1.98 23.69 17.43
CA PRO A 137 -1.45 22.33 17.57
C PRO A 137 -2.43 21.24 17.11
N LEU A 138 -3.73 21.56 17.10
CA LEU A 138 -4.80 20.67 16.65
C LEU A 138 -4.64 20.26 15.18
N TYR A 139 -4.15 21.14 14.31
CA TYR A 139 -3.92 20.82 12.89
C TYR A 139 -2.76 19.83 12.68
N LEU A 140 -1.87 19.68 13.66
CA LEU A 140 -0.75 18.75 13.60
C LEU A 140 -1.14 17.34 14.06
N VAL A 141 -2.23 17.20 14.83
CA VAL A 141 -2.66 15.90 15.37
C VAL A 141 -2.94 14.86 14.27
N PRO A 142 -3.75 15.14 13.23
CA PRO A 142 -3.99 14.17 12.17
C PRO A 142 -2.72 13.70 11.44
N PRO A 143 -1.85 14.59 10.89
CA PRO A 143 -0.69 14.14 10.14
C PRO A 143 0.31 13.38 11.04
N LEU A 144 0.48 13.78 12.29
CA LEU A 144 1.35 13.06 13.24
C LEU A 144 0.83 11.66 13.55
N ALA A 145 -0.48 11.52 13.83
CA ALA A 145 -1.08 10.20 14.06
C ALA A 145 -0.92 9.28 12.85
N LYS A 146 -1.10 9.81 11.63
CA LYS A 146 -0.94 9.06 10.39
C LYS A 146 0.51 8.62 10.17
N VAL A 147 1.48 9.52 10.36
CA VAL A 147 2.91 9.22 10.19
C VAL A 147 3.39 8.20 11.22
N ALA A 148 2.87 8.21 12.44
CA ALA A 148 3.20 7.20 13.46
C ALA A 148 2.66 5.80 13.11
N VAL A 149 1.42 5.71 12.61
CA VAL A 149 0.78 4.41 12.33
C VAL A 149 1.21 3.80 11.00
N THR A 150 1.43 4.62 9.97
CA THR A 150 1.67 4.15 8.59
C THR A 150 2.85 3.18 8.47
N PRO A 151 4.04 3.42 9.06
CA PRO A 151 5.16 2.48 8.96
C PRO A 151 4.83 1.11 9.56
N VAL A 152 4.10 1.09 10.68
CA VAL A 152 3.65 -0.14 11.33
C VAL A 152 2.68 -0.88 10.42
N THR A 153 1.69 -0.18 9.83
CA THR A 153 0.75 -0.77 8.88
C THR A 153 1.46 -1.32 7.63
N MET A 154 2.43 -0.59 7.08
CA MET A 154 3.22 -1.04 5.94
C MET A 154 4.04 -2.29 6.25
N TYR A 155 4.63 -2.37 7.45
CA TYR A 155 5.36 -3.55 7.90
C TYR A 155 4.43 -4.77 8.07
N LEU A 156 3.25 -4.59 8.67
CA LEU A 156 2.27 -5.68 8.79
C LEU A 156 1.76 -6.15 7.43
N ASN A 157 1.53 -5.23 6.49
CA ASN A 157 1.14 -5.56 5.12
C ASN A 157 2.24 -6.33 4.38
N TYR A 158 3.52 -5.97 4.60
CA TYR A 158 4.66 -6.72 4.07
C TYR A 158 4.73 -8.15 4.63
N LEU A 159 4.57 -8.32 5.95
CA LEU A 159 4.54 -9.63 6.59
C LEU A 159 3.40 -10.51 6.03
N ALA A 160 2.21 -9.94 5.85
CA ALA A 160 1.07 -10.66 5.30
C ALA A 160 1.27 -11.08 3.85
N MET A 161 1.89 -10.23 3.03
CA MET A 161 2.30 -10.60 1.68
C MET A 161 3.24 -11.80 1.69
N GLY A 162 4.25 -11.79 2.58
CA GLY A 162 5.21 -12.88 2.76
C GLY A 162 4.58 -14.20 3.20
N ILE A 163 3.54 -14.15 4.04
CA ILE A 163 2.84 -15.33 4.57
C ILE A 163 1.80 -15.86 3.58
N ILE A 164 0.92 -14.99 3.07
CA ILE A 164 -0.27 -15.36 2.27
C ILE A 164 0.09 -15.68 0.83
N ILE A 165 0.99 -14.90 0.22
CA ILE A 165 1.27 -15.00 -1.22
C ILE A 165 2.58 -15.75 -1.47
N GLU A 166 3.62 -15.52 -0.68
CA GLU A 166 4.91 -16.20 -0.85
C GLU A 166 5.03 -17.55 -0.12
N GLN A 167 4.10 -17.90 0.78
CA GLN A 167 4.15 -19.14 1.59
C GLN A 167 5.52 -19.41 2.25
N ARG A 168 6.26 -18.38 2.69
CA ARG A 168 7.60 -18.58 3.29
C ARG A 168 7.57 -19.36 4.61
N ILE A 169 6.43 -19.43 5.29
CA ILE A 169 6.24 -20.23 6.50
C ILE A 169 5.51 -21.51 6.12
N ARG A 170 6.28 -22.50 5.66
CA ARG A 170 5.82 -23.89 5.58
C ARG A 170 5.84 -24.41 7.01
N PHE A 171 4.69 -24.43 7.71
CA PHE A 171 4.55 -25.30 8.87
C PHE A 171 4.77 -26.73 8.37
N ARG A 172 5.87 -27.32 8.81
CA ARG A 172 6.24 -28.70 8.55
C ARG A 172 5.89 -29.53 9.76
#